data_AF-A0A7G1I646-F1
#
_entry.id   AF-A0A7G1I646-F1
#
_cell.length_a   1.000
_cell.length_b   1.000
_cell.length_c   1.000
_cell.angle_alpha   90.00
_cell.angle_beta   90.00
_cell.angle_gamma   90.00
#
_symmetry.space_group_name_H-M   'P 1'
#
loop_
_entity.id
_entity.type
_entity.pdbx_description
1 polymer ?
#
loop_
_entity_poly.entity_id
_entity_poly.type
_entity_poly.pdbx_seq_one_letter_code
_entity_poly.pdbx_strand_id
1 'polypeptide(L)'
;MVFVDSDLVNPHPMFVPWLVGPLLTRDGIHLVKSFYRRPLTVSDAGGSAGATGGGRVTELVARPLLAALRPELGGVLQPLGGEYAASRELLTSLPFAPGYGVEIGLLVDTFDRLGLDAIAQVNLGVRAHRNRPLAELGAMSRQVIATLLSRCGIPDSGVGLTQFFAVGDGYTEHTWPVSLADRPPMKVLRPR
;
A
#
# COMPACT_ATOMS: atom_id res chain seq x y z
N MET A 1 9.58 3.32 -14.00
CA MET A 1 9.74 4.28 -12.88
C MET A 1 9.86 3.47 -11.61
N VAL A 2 10.61 3.94 -10.62
CA VAL A 2 10.82 3.28 -9.34
C VAL A 2 10.44 4.26 -8.24
N PHE A 3 9.65 3.80 -7.28
CA PHE A 3 9.24 4.54 -6.09
C PHE A 3 9.90 3.89 -4.88
N VAL A 4 10.46 4.72 -4.01
CA VAL A 4 11.13 4.33 -2.77
C VAL A 4 10.76 5.37 -1.72
N ASP A 5 10.24 4.93 -0.58
CA ASP A 5 9.89 5.83 0.52
C ASP A 5 11.16 6.52 1.05
N SER A 6 11.04 7.82 1.35
CA SER A 6 12.18 8.61 1.83
C SER A 6 12.41 8.51 3.34
N ASP A 7 11.53 7.82 4.08
CA ASP A 7 11.62 7.61 5.53
C ASP A 7 12.24 6.25 5.92
N LEU A 8 12.83 5.55 4.95
CA LEU A 8 13.60 4.33 5.16
C LEU A 8 14.86 4.60 6.00
N VAL A 9 15.12 3.72 6.95
CA VAL A 9 16.34 3.74 7.76
C VAL A 9 17.32 2.72 7.17
N ASN A 10 18.49 3.22 6.72
CA ASN A 10 19.57 2.42 6.12
C ASN A 10 19.10 1.51 4.96
N PRO A 11 18.48 2.07 3.89
CA PRO A 11 18.04 1.26 2.75
C PRO A 11 19.23 0.58 2.08
N HIS A 12 19.07 -0.70 1.73
CA HIS A 12 20.13 -1.44 1.05
C HIS A 12 20.33 -0.86 -0.36
N PRO A 13 21.58 -0.60 -0.83
CA PRO A 13 21.84 0.05 -2.11
C PRO A 13 21.28 -0.72 -3.32
N MET A 14 21.05 -2.02 -3.17
CA MET A 14 20.46 -2.86 -4.22
C MET A 14 18.94 -2.79 -4.34
N PHE A 15 18.22 -2.00 -3.52
CA PHE A 15 16.75 -1.90 -3.62
C PHE A 15 16.28 -1.57 -5.04
N VAL A 16 16.86 -0.54 -5.65
CA VAL A 16 16.49 -0.13 -7.02
C VAL A 16 16.87 -1.20 -8.05
N PRO A 17 18.12 -1.71 -8.12
CA PRO A 17 18.47 -2.82 -9.00
C PRO A 17 17.55 -4.04 -8.88
N TRP A 18 17.19 -4.44 -7.65
CA TRP A 18 16.30 -5.58 -7.42
C TRP A 18 14.88 -5.32 -7.94
N LEU A 19 14.34 -4.11 -7.73
CA LEU A 19 13.00 -3.75 -8.20
C LEU A 19 12.89 -3.67 -9.73
N VAL A 20 13.93 -3.20 -10.42
CA VAL A 20 13.90 -3.12 -11.89
C VAL A 20 14.22 -4.45 -12.57
N GLY A 21 14.84 -5.39 -11.87
CA GLY A 21 15.28 -6.69 -12.41
C GLY A 21 14.18 -7.41 -13.22
N PRO A 22 12.98 -7.66 -12.66
CA PRO A 22 11.91 -8.32 -13.40
C PRO A 22 11.39 -7.51 -14.60
N LEU A 23 11.37 -6.17 -14.52
CA LEU A 23 10.94 -5.32 -15.65
C LEU A 23 11.90 -5.37 -16.83
N LEU A 24 13.17 -5.70 -16.60
CA LEU A 24 14.21 -5.73 -17.62
C LEU A 24 14.47 -7.13 -18.18
N THR A 25 14.11 -8.18 -17.42
CA THR A 25 14.50 -9.56 -17.74
C THR A 25 13.31 -10.48 -18.02
N ARG A 26 12.08 -10.04 -17.75
CA ARG A 26 10.88 -10.84 -17.99
C ARG A 26 9.88 -10.09 -18.84
N ASP A 27 9.46 -10.72 -19.92
CA ASP A 27 8.39 -10.22 -20.78
C ASP A 27 7.06 -10.22 -20.01
N GLY A 28 6.21 -9.23 -20.33
CA GLY A 28 4.87 -9.11 -19.76
C GLY A 28 4.81 -8.54 -18.34
N ILE A 29 5.93 -8.32 -17.64
CA ILE A 29 5.90 -7.69 -16.31
C ILE A 29 5.78 -6.17 -16.45
N HIS A 30 4.74 -5.61 -15.85
CA HIS A 30 4.49 -4.16 -15.85
C HIS A 30 4.54 -3.53 -14.46
N LEU A 31 4.36 -4.33 -13.40
CA LEU A 31 4.43 -3.91 -12.00
C LEU A 31 5.28 -4.89 -11.19
N VAL A 32 6.19 -4.36 -10.38
CA VAL A 32 7.01 -5.11 -9.42
C VAL A 32 6.75 -4.57 -8.03
N LYS A 33 6.14 -5.37 -7.17
CA LYS A 33 5.97 -5.06 -5.75
C LYS A 33 7.12 -5.64 -4.95
N SER A 34 7.55 -4.92 -3.92
CA SER A 34 8.49 -5.47 -2.94
C SER A 34 7.76 -6.29 -1.87
N PHE A 35 8.52 -7.17 -1.22
CA PHE A 35 8.20 -7.68 0.11
C PHE A 35 9.48 -7.74 0.94
N TYR A 36 9.32 -7.77 2.25
CA TYR A 36 10.43 -7.66 3.20
C TYR A 36 10.00 -8.16 4.58
N ARG A 37 10.98 -8.50 5.40
CA ARG A 37 10.82 -8.71 6.84
C ARG A 37 11.05 -7.41 7.58
N ARG A 38 10.35 -7.23 8.69
CA ARG A 38 10.55 -6.11 9.61
C ARG A 38 11.46 -6.55 10.76
N PRO A 39 12.47 -5.76 11.18
CA PRO A 39 13.29 -6.11 12.33
C PRO A 39 12.44 -6.23 13.60
N LEU A 40 12.79 -7.17 14.48
CA LEU A 40 12.22 -7.26 15.83
C LEU A 40 12.83 -6.14 16.68
N THR A 41 12.01 -5.25 17.25
CA THR A 41 12.46 -4.25 18.21
C THR A 41 12.39 -4.80 19.63
N VAL A 42 13.46 -4.61 20.40
CA VAL A 42 13.65 -5.19 21.76
C VAL A 42 12.61 -4.67 22.79
N SER A 43 11.89 -3.58 22.49
CA SER A 43 10.77 -3.10 23.31
C SER A 43 9.55 -4.03 23.33
N ASP A 44 9.49 -5.02 22.44
CA ASP A 44 8.44 -6.02 22.38
C ASP A 44 8.78 -7.28 23.21
N ALA A 45 9.92 -7.31 23.90
CA ALA A 45 10.42 -8.47 24.65
C ALA A 45 9.65 -8.81 25.94
N GLY A 46 8.62 -8.04 26.30
CA GLY A 46 7.70 -8.34 27.40
C GLY A 46 6.37 -8.98 26.97
N GLY A 47 6.11 -9.06 25.66
CA GLY A 47 4.93 -9.71 25.09
C GLY A 47 5.37 -10.82 24.14
N SER A 48 4.60 -11.90 24.10
CA SER A 48 4.79 -13.07 23.24
C SER A 48 5.41 -12.73 21.89
N ALA A 49 6.48 -13.45 21.51
CA ALA A 49 7.20 -13.29 20.24
C ALA A 49 6.24 -13.09 19.06
N GLY A 50 6.16 -11.87 18.52
CA GLY A 50 5.31 -11.60 17.34
C GLY A 50 4.85 -10.15 17.12
N ALA A 51 4.99 -9.24 18.07
CA ALA A 51 4.47 -7.87 17.92
C ALA A 51 5.37 -6.97 17.06
N THR A 52 5.54 -7.24 15.77
CA THR A 52 6.12 -6.25 14.85
C THR A 52 5.12 -5.09 14.70
N GLY A 53 5.34 -3.94 15.34
CA GLY A 53 4.43 -2.79 15.29
C GLY A 53 4.17 -2.18 13.89
N GLY A 54 4.91 -2.59 12.87
CA GLY A 54 4.74 -2.17 11.47
C GLY A 54 3.92 -3.18 10.65
N GLY A 55 3.10 -2.68 9.71
CA GLY A 55 2.30 -3.53 8.82
C GLY A 55 0.89 -3.89 9.31
N ARG A 56 0.44 -3.32 10.43
CA ARG A 56 -0.93 -3.54 10.96
C ARG A 56 -2.03 -3.32 9.92
N VAL A 57 -1.97 -2.24 9.14
CA VAL A 57 -2.96 -1.97 8.08
C VAL A 57 -2.84 -2.99 6.94
N THR A 58 -1.62 -3.46 6.63
CA THR A 58 -1.43 -4.53 5.65
C THR A 58 -2.11 -5.82 6.11
N GLU A 59 -1.81 -6.27 7.32
CA GLU A 59 -2.25 -7.59 7.82
C GLU A 59 -3.71 -7.63 8.29
N LEU A 60 -4.24 -6.51 8.80
CA LEU A 60 -5.58 -6.47 9.39
C LEU A 60 -6.64 -5.86 8.47
N VAL A 61 -6.23 -5.20 7.38
CA VAL A 61 -7.16 -4.50 6.48
C VAL A 61 -6.93 -4.89 5.04
N ALA A 62 -5.76 -4.58 4.46
CA ALA A 62 -5.55 -4.78 3.03
C ALA A 62 -5.56 -6.25 2.62
N ARG A 63 -4.79 -7.12 3.28
CA ARG A 63 -4.74 -8.55 2.94
C ARG A 63 -6.08 -9.27 3.20
N PRO A 64 -6.77 -9.07 4.34
CA PRO A 64 -8.09 -9.64 4.55
C PRO A 64 -9.13 -9.17 3.51
N LEU A 65 -9.14 -7.89 3.15
CA LEU A 65 -10.08 -7.39 2.14
C LEU A 65 -9.74 -7.84 0.73
N LEU A 66 -8.46 -7.94 0.37
CA LEU A 66 -8.06 -8.56 -0.89
C LEU A 66 -8.51 -10.01 -0.95
N ALA A 67 -8.31 -10.79 0.11
CA ALA A 67 -8.81 -12.17 0.17
C ALA A 67 -10.33 -12.25 -0.02
N ALA A 68 -11.09 -11.26 0.47
CA ALA A 68 -12.54 -11.21 0.33
C ALA A 68 -13.03 -10.71 -1.05
N LEU A 69 -12.33 -9.77 -1.68
CA LEU A 69 -12.85 -9.00 -2.84
C LEU A 69 -12.06 -9.21 -4.15
N ARG A 70 -10.81 -9.69 -4.06
CA ARG A 70 -9.88 -9.99 -5.16
C ARG A 70 -8.96 -11.14 -4.74
N PRO A 71 -9.50 -12.36 -4.53
CA PRO A 71 -8.77 -13.47 -3.93
C PRO A 71 -7.50 -13.87 -4.70
N GLU A 72 -7.43 -13.60 -6.00
CA GLU A 72 -6.27 -13.82 -6.87
C GLU A 72 -5.04 -13.01 -6.42
N LEU A 73 -5.25 -11.88 -5.74
CA LEU A 73 -4.20 -11.04 -5.16
C LEU A 73 -3.79 -11.47 -3.74
N GLY A 74 -4.37 -12.55 -3.19
CA GLY A 74 -4.05 -13.04 -1.85
C GLY A 74 -2.58 -13.46 -1.67
N GLY A 75 -1.89 -13.75 -2.77
CA GLY A 75 -0.46 -14.05 -2.80
C GLY A 75 0.46 -12.82 -2.72
N VAL A 76 -0.07 -11.59 -2.71
CA VAL A 76 0.75 -10.38 -2.60
C VAL A 76 1.09 -10.11 -1.13
N LEU A 77 2.38 -10.15 -0.78
CA LEU A 77 2.84 -10.11 0.61
C LEU A 77 2.76 -8.72 1.24
N GLN A 78 3.12 -7.67 0.48
CA GLN A 78 3.09 -6.28 0.95
C GLN A 78 2.34 -5.39 -0.05
N PRO A 79 0.99 -5.52 -0.15
CA PRO A 79 0.19 -4.76 -1.12
C PRO A 79 0.36 -3.23 -0.93
N LEU A 80 0.55 -2.78 0.31
CA LEU A 80 0.74 -1.37 0.67
C LEU A 80 2.20 -0.91 0.71
N GLY A 81 3.15 -1.71 0.21
CA GLY A 81 4.57 -1.35 0.22
C GLY A 81 4.87 -0.17 -0.73
N GLY A 82 5.55 0.86 -0.22
CA GLY A 82 5.97 2.06 -0.96
C GLY A 82 7.18 1.83 -1.88
N GLU A 83 7.91 0.72 -1.70
CA GLU A 83 8.96 0.31 -2.62
C GLU A 83 8.39 -0.55 -3.75
N TYR A 84 8.29 0.01 -4.95
CA TYR A 84 7.81 -0.70 -6.13
C TYR A 84 8.35 -0.07 -7.41
N ALA A 85 8.32 -0.83 -8.50
CA ALA A 85 8.65 -0.34 -9.83
C ALA A 85 7.55 -0.68 -10.81
N ALA A 86 7.32 0.20 -11.78
CA ALA A 86 6.34 -0.04 -12.83
C ALA A 86 6.74 0.61 -14.15
N SER A 87 6.29 0.02 -15.26
CA SER A 87 6.44 0.62 -16.58
C SER A 87 5.73 1.97 -16.64
N ARG A 88 6.29 2.92 -17.39
CA ARG A 88 5.64 4.23 -17.58
C ARG A 88 4.30 4.10 -18.29
N GLU A 89 4.22 3.20 -19.27
CA GLU A 89 3.00 2.94 -20.02
C GLU A 89 1.86 2.54 -19.07
N LEU A 90 2.10 1.59 -18.17
CA LEU A 90 1.15 1.23 -17.12
C LEU A 90 0.76 2.46 -16.30
N LEU A 91 1.73 3.10 -15.64
CA LEU A 91 1.47 4.21 -14.72
C LEU A 91 0.71 5.37 -15.36
N THR A 92 1.04 5.76 -16.59
CA THR A 92 0.37 6.89 -17.24
C THR A 92 -1.02 6.54 -17.75
N SER A 93 -1.36 5.25 -17.82
CA SER A 93 -2.63 4.75 -18.33
C SER A 93 -3.68 4.45 -17.26
N LEU A 94 -3.27 4.37 -15.99
CA LEU A 94 -4.14 4.10 -14.85
C LEU A 94 -4.51 5.39 -14.10
N PRO A 95 -5.70 5.46 -13.48
CA PRO A 95 -6.02 6.49 -12.50
C PRO A 95 -5.15 6.33 -11.24
N PHE A 96 -5.01 7.41 -10.47
CA PHE A 96 -4.28 7.39 -9.20
C PHE A 96 -5.24 7.68 -8.04
N ALA A 97 -5.39 6.69 -7.16
CA ALA A 97 -6.16 6.86 -5.95
C ALA A 97 -5.54 7.90 -5.00
N PRO A 98 -6.35 8.61 -4.21
CA PRO A 98 -5.87 9.67 -3.33
C PRO A 98 -5.22 9.12 -2.05
N GLY A 99 -4.28 9.90 -1.51
CA GLY A 99 -3.65 9.62 -0.21
C GLY A 99 -3.03 8.22 -0.15
N TYR A 100 -3.21 7.54 0.99
CA TYR A 100 -2.71 6.18 1.23
C TYR A 100 -3.42 5.08 0.43
N GLY A 101 -4.38 5.43 -0.43
CA GLY A 101 -5.02 4.48 -1.34
C GLY A 101 -4.20 4.17 -2.58
N VAL A 102 -3.14 4.94 -2.87
CA VAL A 102 -2.43 4.87 -4.16
C VAL A 102 -1.80 3.49 -4.42
N GLU A 103 -1.15 2.86 -3.45
CA GLU A 103 -0.52 1.56 -3.65
C GLU A 103 -1.53 0.44 -3.92
N ILE A 104 -2.64 0.40 -3.18
CA ILE A 104 -3.67 -0.63 -3.34
C ILE A 104 -4.47 -0.41 -4.63
N GLY A 105 -4.76 0.85 -4.97
CA GLY A 105 -5.42 1.22 -6.22
C GLY A 105 -4.59 0.78 -7.42
N LEU A 106 -3.30 1.11 -7.43
CA LEU A 106 -2.37 0.71 -8.50
C LEU A 106 -2.30 -0.82 -8.65
N LEU A 107 -2.24 -1.56 -7.53
CA LEU A 107 -2.18 -3.01 -7.55
C LEU A 107 -3.45 -3.62 -8.20
N VAL A 108 -4.62 -3.20 -7.75
CA VAL A 108 -5.91 -3.73 -8.24
C VAL A 108 -6.13 -3.31 -9.69
N ASP A 109 -5.85 -2.05 -10.05
CA ASP A 109 -6.00 -1.55 -11.42
C ASP A 109 -5.06 -2.29 -12.40
N THR A 110 -3.86 -2.65 -11.96
CA THR A 110 -2.93 -3.45 -12.76
C THR A 110 -3.48 -4.86 -12.97
N PHE A 111 -3.95 -5.49 -11.91
CA PHE A 111 -4.52 -6.83 -11.96
C PHE A 111 -5.77 -6.90 -12.84
N ASP A 112 -6.74 -5.99 -12.62
CA ASP A 112 -8.00 -5.97 -13.36
C ASP A 112 -7.78 -5.73 -14.87
N ARG A 113 -6.69 -5.03 -15.24
CA ARG A 113 -6.38 -4.71 -16.64
C ARG A 113 -5.48 -5.71 -17.34
N LEU A 114 -4.46 -6.23 -16.66
CA LEU A 114 -3.37 -7.01 -17.27
C LEU A 114 -3.24 -8.42 -16.69
N GLY A 115 -4.02 -8.76 -15.67
CA GLY A 115 -3.95 -10.03 -14.97
C GLY A 115 -2.76 -10.14 -14.02
N LEU A 116 -2.70 -11.27 -13.32
CA LEU A 116 -1.66 -11.55 -12.33
C LEU A 116 -0.27 -11.72 -12.96
N ASP A 117 -0.20 -12.21 -14.20
CA ASP A 117 1.04 -12.44 -14.92
C ASP A 117 1.83 -11.15 -15.18
N ALA A 118 1.19 -9.98 -15.11
CA ALA A 118 1.86 -8.69 -15.24
C ALA A 118 2.51 -8.18 -13.94
N ILE A 119 2.35 -8.91 -12.83
CA ILE A 119 2.76 -8.50 -11.48
C ILE A 119 3.83 -9.45 -10.95
N ALA A 120 5.02 -8.92 -10.69
CA ALA A 120 6.09 -9.65 -10.01
C ALA A 120 6.26 -9.18 -8.56
N GLN A 121 6.87 -10.04 -7.74
CA GLN A 121 7.24 -9.72 -6.36
C GLN A 121 8.74 -9.94 -6.13
N VAL A 122 9.39 -9.02 -5.43
CA VAL A 122 10.83 -9.08 -5.14
C VAL A 122 11.10 -8.92 -3.64
N ASN A 123 11.94 -9.80 -3.10
CA ASN A 123 12.38 -9.73 -1.71
C ASN A 123 13.45 -8.65 -1.54
N LEU A 124 13.19 -7.65 -0.69
CA LEU A 124 14.16 -6.61 -0.33
C LEU A 124 14.93 -6.93 0.97
N GLY A 125 14.71 -8.10 1.55
CA GLY A 125 15.35 -8.52 2.79
C GLY A 125 14.69 -7.85 4.00
N VAL A 126 15.42 -6.95 4.66
CA VAL A 126 14.95 -6.26 5.87
C VAL A 126 14.62 -4.81 5.55
N ARG A 127 13.44 -4.36 5.97
CA ARG A 127 13.00 -2.96 5.86
C ARG A 127 12.71 -2.39 7.24
N ALA A 128 13.43 -1.33 7.60
CA ALA A 128 13.14 -0.50 8.76
C ALA A 128 12.68 0.89 8.30
N HIS A 129 11.62 1.40 8.91
CA HIS A 129 11.13 2.75 8.70
C HIS A 129 10.52 3.28 10.01
N ARG A 130 10.26 4.58 10.08
CA ARG A 130 9.65 5.19 11.27
C ARG A 130 8.24 4.61 11.51
N ASN A 131 7.98 4.11 12.72
CA ASN A 131 6.66 3.63 13.10
C ASN A 131 5.68 4.82 13.22
N ARG A 132 4.49 4.67 12.63
CA ARG A 132 3.41 5.65 12.76
C ARG A 132 2.60 5.41 14.04
N PRO A 133 2.08 6.47 14.69
CA PRO A 133 1.13 6.36 15.78
C PRO A 133 -0.12 5.58 15.35
N LEU A 134 -0.75 4.85 16.27
CA LEU A 134 -1.96 4.08 15.99
C LEU A 134 -3.11 4.94 15.44
N ALA A 135 -3.23 6.18 15.91
CA ALA A 135 -4.22 7.16 15.43
C ALA A 135 -4.17 7.34 13.90
N GLU A 136 -2.97 7.53 13.34
CA GLU A 136 -2.77 7.71 11.90
C GLU A 136 -3.10 6.44 11.10
N LEU A 137 -2.97 5.25 11.71
CA LEU A 137 -3.30 3.99 11.05
C LEU A 137 -4.80 3.83 10.81
N GLY A 138 -5.64 4.42 11.65
CA GLY A 138 -7.10 4.43 11.45
C GLY A 138 -7.47 5.21 10.19
N ALA A 139 -6.93 6.42 10.04
CA ALA A 139 -7.13 7.25 8.85
C ALA A 139 -6.60 6.58 7.58
N MET A 140 -5.40 5.99 7.65
CA MET A 140 -4.82 5.21 6.56
C MET A 140 -5.72 4.04 6.16
N SER A 141 -6.17 3.24 7.14
CA SER A 141 -7.10 2.12 6.93
C SER A 141 -8.37 2.57 6.22
N ARG A 142 -8.98 3.66 6.68
CA ARG A 142 -10.20 4.22 6.09
C ARG A 142 -10.03 4.56 4.61
N GLN A 143 -8.89 5.17 4.23
CA GLN A 143 -8.58 5.50 2.84
C GLN A 143 -8.31 4.24 1.99
N VAL A 144 -7.60 3.24 2.53
CA VAL A 144 -7.37 1.95 1.85
C VAL A 144 -8.69 1.22 1.57
N ILE A 145 -9.61 1.20 2.54
CA ILE A 145 -10.95 0.64 2.40
C ILE A 145 -11.71 1.37 1.28
N ALA A 146 -11.77 2.70 1.33
CA ALA A 146 -12.50 3.49 0.34
C ALA A 146 -12.02 3.21 -1.09
N THR A 147 -10.70 3.19 -1.29
CA THR A 147 -10.11 2.92 -2.59
C THR A 147 -10.41 1.50 -3.05
N LEU A 148 -10.21 0.49 -2.20
CA LEU A 148 -10.43 -0.91 -2.58
C LEU A 148 -11.90 -1.19 -2.90
N LEU A 149 -12.84 -0.69 -2.09
CA LEU A 149 -14.27 -0.80 -2.37
C LEU A 149 -14.63 -0.16 -3.72
N SER A 150 -14.10 1.03 -3.99
CA SER A 150 -14.33 1.74 -5.27
C SER A 150 -13.85 0.92 -6.47
N ARG A 151 -12.67 0.29 -6.39
CA ARG A 151 -12.16 -0.62 -7.44
C ARG A 151 -12.99 -1.90 -7.58
N CYS A 152 -13.65 -2.31 -6.51
CA CYS A 152 -14.55 -3.47 -6.52
C CYS A 152 -15.98 -3.11 -6.94
N GLY A 153 -16.25 -1.86 -7.33
CA GLY A 153 -17.61 -1.42 -7.70
C GLY A 153 -18.58 -1.34 -6.53
N ILE A 154 -18.07 -1.32 -5.28
CA ILE A 154 -18.88 -1.20 -4.07
C ILE A 154 -18.91 0.28 -3.67
N PRO A 155 -20.09 0.91 -3.60
CA PRO A 155 -20.19 2.31 -3.19
C PRO A 155 -19.67 2.52 -1.76
N ASP A 156 -18.68 3.39 -1.62
CA ASP A 156 -18.22 3.89 -0.33
C ASP A 156 -19.04 5.14 0.06
N SER A 157 -19.32 5.33 1.35
CA SER A 157 -20.15 6.45 1.83
C SER A 157 -19.50 7.82 1.67
N GLY A 158 -18.18 7.89 1.49
CA GLY A 158 -17.41 9.14 1.51
C GLY A 158 -17.29 9.77 2.89
N VAL A 159 -17.84 9.15 3.94
CA VAL A 159 -17.78 9.67 5.31
C VAL A 159 -16.43 9.36 5.93
N GLY A 160 -15.78 10.39 6.50
CA GLY A 160 -14.52 10.29 7.22
C GLY A 160 -14.59 9.39 8.45
N LEU A 161 -13.42 8.91 8.91
CA LEU A 161 -13.37 8.11 10.15
C LEU A 161 -13.35 9.05 11.36
N THR A 162 -14.38 8.97 12.19
CA THR A 162 -14.41 9.60 13.51
C THR A 162 -13.74 8.71 14.55
N GLN A 163 -12.74 9.24 15.26
CA GLN A 163 -12.07 8.58 16.38
C GLN A 163 -12.27 9.39 17.67
N PHE A 164 -12.26 8.69 18.80
CA PHE A 164 -12.41 9.26 20.13
C PHE A 164 -11.11 9.05 20.92
N PHE A 165 -10.40 10.13 21.22
CA PHE A 165 -9.13 10.10 21.93
C PHE A 165 -9.34 10.36 23.42
N ALA A 166 -8.86 9.47 24.29
CA ALA A 166 -8.96 9.66 25.74
C ALA A 166 -8.09 10.85 26.18
N VAL A 167 -8.68 11.78 26.93
CA VAL A 167 -8.01 12.96 27.51
C VAL A 167 -8.54 13.15 28.94
N GLY A 168 -7.70 12.86 29.94
CA GLY A 168 -8.13 12.82 31.35
C GLY A 168 -9.21 11.75 31.55
N ASP A 169 -10.33 12.14 32.15
CA ASP A 169 -11.51 11.27 32.37
C ASP A 169 -12.54 11.33 31.22
N GLY A 170 -12.22 12.02 30.12
CA GLY A 170 -13.11 12.24 28.98
C GLY A 170 -12.54 11.79 27.64
N TYR A 171 -13.27 12.07 26.57
CA TYR A 171 -12.86 11.80 25.19
C TYR A 171 -13.00 13.04 24.32
N THR A 172 -12.03 13.24 23.43
CA THR A 172 -12.07 14.24 22.37
C THR A 172 -12.34 13.55 21.04
N GLU A 173 -13.40 13.99 20.35
CA GLU A 173 -13.75 13.52 19.01
C GLU A 173 -12.82 14.16 17.96
N HIS A 174 -12.42 13.37 16.96
CA HIS A 174 -11.70 13.86 15.79
C HIS A 174 -12.10 13.07 14.55
N THR A 175 -12.51 13.77 13.50
CA THR A 175 -12.90 13.16 12.22
C THR A 175 -11.82 13.36 11.16
N TRP A 176 -11.26 12.26 10.67
CA TRP A 176 -10.26 12.25 9.61
C TRP A 176 -10.92 12.34 8.23
N PRO A 177 -10.37 13.14 7.30
CA PRO A 177 -10.89 13.20 5.93
C PRO A 177 -10.64 11.88 5.19
N VAL A 178 -11.54 11.59 4.24
CA VAL A 178 -11.37 10.52 3.25
C VAL A 178 -11.70 11.10 1.87
N SER A 179 -10.99 10.67 0.83
CA SER A 179 -11.23 11.11 -0.54
C SER A 179 -11.64 9.93 -1.42
N LEU A 180 -12.66 10.14 -2.25
CA LEU A 180 -13.09 9.24 -3.32
C LEU A 180 -12.65 9.74 -4.71
N ALA A 181 -11.94 10.88 -4.76
CA ALA A 181 -11.59 11.55 -6.00
C ALA A 181 -10.22 11.07 -6.51
N ASP A 182 -10.25 10.15 -7.46
CA ASP A 182 -9.07 9.72 -8.20
C ASP A 182 -8.53 10.86 -9.08
N ARG A 183 -7.21 10.89 -9.25
CA ARG A 183 -6.60 11.61 -10.37
C ARG A 183 -6.79 10.79 -11.65
N PRO A 184 -7.16 11.42 -12.78
CA PRO A 184 -7.33 10.71 -14.03
C PRO A 184 -5.97 10.19 -14.54
N PRO A 185 -5.97 9.22 -15.47
CA PRO A 185 -4.75 8.77 -16.13
C PRO A 185 -3.93 9.94 -16.68
N MET A 186 -2.64 9.97 -16.36
CA MET A 186 -1.76 11.08 -16.74
C MET A 186 -1.74 11.33 -18.25
N LYS A 187 -1.94 10.28 -19.07
CA LYS A 187 -2.04 10.40 -20.53
C LYS A 187 -3.16 11.34 -21.01
N VAL A 188 -4.20 11.55 -20.20
CA VAL A 188 -5.32 12.46 -20.53
C VAL A 188 -4.98 13.92 -20.20
N LEU A 189 -4.08 14.14 -19.24
CA LEU A 189 -3.68 15.49 -18.82
C LEU A 189 -2.46 16.01 -19.59
N ARG A 190 -1.47 15.12 -19.78
CA ARG A 190 -0.21 15.40 -20.47
C ARG A 190 0.19 14.16 -21.27
N PRO A 191 -0.39 13.96 -22.47
CA PRO A 191 0.08 12.92 -23.38
C PRO A 191 1.55 13.17 -23.71
N ARG A 192 2.31 12.08 -23.87
CA ARG A 192 3.71 12.13 -24.31
C ARG A 192 3.80 11.97 -25.81
#